data_AF-A0A0F9IBL4-F1
#
_entry.id   AF-A0A0F9IBL4-F1
#
_cell.length_a   1.000
_cell.length_b   1.000
_cell.length_c   1.000
_cell.angle_alpha   90.00
_cell.angle_beta   90.00
_cell.angle_gamma   90.00
#
_symmetry.space_group_name_H-M   'P 1'
#
loop_
_entity.id
_entity.type
_entity.pdbx_description
1 polymer ?
#
loop_
_entity_poly.entity_id
_entity_poly.type
_entity_poly.pdbx_seq_one_letter_code
_entity_poly.pdbx_strand_id
1 'polypeptide(L)'
;MFEDNERLQNLREWLNSGWGMWIAVGVVALCVVIAVASMFRGGGSDAGDLASSGRLVTVQCKACQHVDRVDVPYDEKFPVKCPKCRKREAVWTRRCPKCEKLFPHSTAKEYSCPHCGAEFRTDEADF
;
A
#
# COMPACT_ATOMS: atom_id res chain seq x y z
N MET A 1 45.29 -2.04 22.46
CA MET A 1 45.09 -3.41 21.96
C MET A 1 45.39 -4.51 22.99
N PHE A 2 46.19 -4.25 24.04
CA PHE A 2 46.40 -5.21 25.14
C PHE A 2 45.35 -5.11 26.27
N GLU A 3 44.83 -3.92 26.58
CA GLU A 3 43.79 -3.71 27.62
C GLU A 3 42.45 -4.39 27.33
N ASP A 4 42.10 -4.60 26.05
CA ASP A 4 40.86 -5.29 25.68
C ASP A 4 40.90 -6.79 26.03
N ASN A 5 42.09 -7.40 26.05
CA ASN A 5 42.25 -8.83 26.26
C ASN A 5 42.10 -9.22 27.75
N GLU A 6 42.64 -8.42 28.67
CA GLU A 6 42.46 -8.63 30.12
C GLU A 6 41.00 -8.45 30.54
N ARG A 7 40.28 -7.48 29.95
CA ARG A 7 38.86 -7.28 30.22
C ARG A 7 38.02 -8.48 29.78
N LEU A 8 38.33 -9.08 28.63
CA LEU A 8 37.64 -10.26 28.12
C LEU A 8 37.91 -11.51 28.97
N GLN A 9 39.12 -11.66 29.51
CA GLN A 9 39.46 -12.78 30.40
C GLN A 9 38.73 -12.67 31.74
N ASN A 10 38.74 -11.49 32.37
CA ASN A 10 38.00 -11.24 33.62
C ASN A 10 36.48 -11.43 33.45
N LEU A 11 35.92 -11.04 32.31
CA LEU A 11 34.51 -11.29 31.97
C LEU A 11 34.20 -12.78 31.83
N ARG A 12 35.11 -13.55 31.23
CA ARG A 12 34.92 -15.00 31.04
C ARG A 12 34.97 -15.76 32.36
N GLU A 13 35.86 -15.37 33.26
CA GLU A 13 35.93 -15.95 34.62
C GLU A 13 34.69 -15.60 35.44
N TRP A 14 34.22 -14.35 35.33
CA TRP A 14 32.99 -13.92 35.99
C TRP A 14 31.74 -14.63 35.42
N LEU A 15 31.62 -14.78 34.10
CA LEU A 15 30.53 -15.52 33.45
C LEU A 15 30.49 -17.00 33.85
N ASN A 16 31.66 -17.60 34.09
CA ASN A 16 31.79 -18.97 34.57
C ASN A 16 31.66 -19.10 36.09
N SER A 17 31.57 -17.98 36.83
CA SER A 17 31.21 -18.01 38.24
C SER A 17 29.74 -18.42 38.41
N GLY A 18 29.42 -19.08 39.52
CA GLY A 18 28.08 -19.62 39.75
C GLY A 18 26.97 -18.58 39.59
N TRP A 19 27.22 -17.31 39.93
CA TRP A 19 26.22 -16.23 39.83
C TRP A 19 26.20 -15.57 38.44
N GLY A 20 27.35 -15.41 37.79
CA GLY A 20 27.42 -14.83 36.45
C GLY A 20 26.72 -15.68 35.40
N MET A 21 26.79 -17.01 35.54
CA MET A 21 26.12 -17.94 34.63
C MET A 21 24.59 -17.79 34.64
N TRP A 22 23.97 -17.67 35.83
CA TRP A 22 22.52 -17.50 35.94
C TRP A 22 22.03 -16.18 35.34
N ILE A 23 22.80 -15.11 35.50
CA ILE A 23 22.49 -13.80 34.90
C ILE A 23 22.54 -13.90 33.37
N ALA A 24 23.60 -14.51 32.82
CA ALA A 24 23.73 -14.69 31.37
C ALA A 24 22.58 -15.51 30.78
N VAL A 25 22.22 -16.62 31.43
CA VAL A 25 21.09 -17.47 31.03
C VAL A 25 19.77 -16.68 31.07
N GLY A 26 19.55 -15.88 32.12
CA GLY A 26 18.36 -15.03 32.25
C GLY A 26 18.24 -14.00 31.14
N VAL A 27 19.33 -13.33 30.76
CA VAL A 27 19.35 -12.34 29.68
C VAL A 27 19.05 -12.99 28.33
N VAL A 28 19.67 -14.14 28.03
CA VAL A 28 19.41 -14.87 26.78
C VAL A 28 17.96 -15.33 26.70
N ALA A 29 17.42 -15.89 27.78
CA ALA A 29 16.02 -16.31 27.84
C ALA A 29 15.06 -15.13 27.62
N LEU A 30 15.34 -13.98 28.21
CA LEU A 30 14.54 -12.76 28.03
C LEU A 30 14.57 -12.27 26.57
N CYS A 31 15.75 -12.26 25.93
CA CYS A 31 15.87 -11.90 24.52
C CYS A 31 15.06 -12.83 23.60
N VAL A 32 15.07 -14.14 23.88
CA VAL A 32 14.26 -15.11 23.12
C VAL A 32 12.77 -14.84 23.31
N VAL A 33 12.32 -14.59 24.55
CA VAL A 33 10.90 -14.26 24.80
C VAL A 33 10.47 -12.99 24.09
N ILE A 34 11.29 -11.94 24.08
CA ILE A 34 11.00 -10.69 23.35
C ILE A 34 10.92 -10.93 21.85
N ALA A 35 11.87 -11.68 21.28
CA ALA A 35 11.88 -12.00 19.86
C ALA A 35 10.61 -12.78 19.47
N VAL A 36 10.25 -13.81 20.23
CA VAL A 36 9.04 -14.61 20.01
C VAL A 36 7.78 -13.75 20.17
N ALA A 37 7.69 -12.92 21.21
CA ALA A 37 6.57 -12.01 21.41
C ALA A 37 6.43 -11.00 20.27
N SER A 38 7.54 -10.51 19.70
CA SER A 38 7.51 -9.60 18.55
C SER A 38 6.97 -10.28 17.28
N MET A 39 7.26 -11.56 17.08
CA MET A 39 6.71 -12.35 15.98
C MET A 39 5.20 -12.58 16.14
N PHE A 40 4.72 -12.80 17.36
CA PHE A 40 3.28 -12.94 17.62
C PHE A 40 2.52 -11.60 17.62
N ARG A 41 3.20 -10.47 17.77
CA ARG A 41 2.59 -9.13 17.75
C ARG A 41 2.56 -8.48 16.36
N GLY A 42 3.16 -9.12 15.35
CA GLY A 42 3.33 -8.60 13.99
C GLY A 42 2.43 -9.20 12.91
N GLY A 43 1.23 -9.69 13.26
CA GLY A 43 0.33 -10.39 12.32
C GLY A 43 -1.08 -9.81 12.25
N GLY A 44 -1.27 -8.49 12.18
CA GLY A 44 -2.60 -7.91 12.30
C GLY A 44 -2.79 -6.45 11.85
N SER A 45 -2.22 -6.06 10.71
CA SER A 45 -2.49 -4.79 10.02
C SER A 45 -1.84 -4.97 8.64
N ASP A 46 -2.51 -5.08 7.50
CA ASP A 46 -3.29 -4.03 6.83
C ASP A 46 -4.13 -4.61 5.66
N ALA A 47 -4.69 -5.82 5.79
CA ALA A 47 -5.54 -6.35 4.72
C ALA A 47 -6.91 -5.64 4.64
N GLY A 48 -7.38 -5.07 5.75
CA GLY A 48 -8.65 -4.35 5.82
C GLY A 48 -8.57 -2.90 5.32
N ASP A 49 -7.44 -2.22 5.52
CA ASP A 49 -7.29 -0.82 5.11
C ASP A 49 -7.20 -0.67 3.58
N LEU A 50 -6.56 -1.63 2.89
CA LEU A 50 -6.51 -1.66 1.43
C LEU A 50 -7.88 -1.91 0.76
N ALA A 51 -8.83 -2.52 1.47
CA ALA A 51 -10.19 -2.69 0.96
C ALA A 51 -10.98 -1.37 0.99
N SER A 52 -10.61 -0.45 1.88
CA SER A 52 -11.22 0.88 2.01
C SER A 52 -10.48 1.99 1.26
N SER A 53 -9.23 1.77 0.87
CA SER A 53 -8.53 2.67 -0.06
C SER A 53 -9.23 2.57 -1.41
N GLY A 54 -10.06 3.55 -1.76
CA GLY A 54 -10.65 3.61 -3.08
C GLY A 54 -9.60 3.94 -4.14
N ARG A 55 -10.05 3.88 -5.40
CA ARG A 55 -9.27 4.33 -6.55
C ARG A 55 -9.70 5.75 -6.89
N LEU A 56 -8.73 6.67 -6.96
CA LEU A 56 -8.98 8.00 -7.49
C LEU A 56 -9.17 7.89 -9.01
N VAL A 57 -10.39 8.11 -9.47
CA VAL A 57 -10.75 7.95 -10.88
C VAL A 57 -11.47 9.18 -11.40
N THR A 58 -11.20 9.54 -12.65
CA THR A 58 -11.90 10.64 -13.31
C THR A 58 -13.25 10.12 -13.81
N VAL A 59 -14.34 10.68 -13.31
CA VAL A 59 -15.69 10.30 -13.70
C VAL A 59 -16.36 11.42 -14.48
N GLN A 60 -17.16 11.04 -15.48
CA GLN A 60 -18.02 11.96 -16.20
C GLN A 60 -19.48 11.58 -16.00
N CYS A 61 -20.30 12.53 -15.55
CA CYS A 61 -21.73 12.31 -15.41
C CYS A 61 -22.45 12.47 -16.75
N LYS A 62 -23.20 11.46 -17.19
CA LYS A 62 -24.01 11.55 -18.41
C LYS A 62 -25.19 12.54 -18.27
N ALA A 63 -25.69 12.76 -17.06
CA ALA A 63 -26.82 13.64 -16.80
C ALA A 63 -26.50 15.14 -16.91
N CYS A 64 -25.34 15.54 -16.36
CA CYS A 64 -24.97 16.95 -16.22
C CYS A 64 -23.64 17.30 -16.89
N GLN A 65 -23.00 16.32 -17.55
CA GLN A 65 -21.69 16.44 -18.22
C GLN A 65 -20.54 16.94 -17.34
N HIS A 66 -20.73 16.95 -16.02
CA HIS A 66 -19.67 17.34 -15.10
C HIS A 66 -18.60 16.24 -15.03
N VAL A 67 -17.34 16.67 -15.11
CA VAL A 67 -16.15 15.83 -15.00
C VAL A 67 -15.47 16.18 -13.68
N ASP A 68 -15.20 15.18 -12.86
CA ASP A 68 -14.54 15.37 -11.57
C ASP A 68 -13.70 14.14 -11.21
N ARG A 69 -12.73 14.31 -10.31
CA ARG A 69 -11.95 13.20 -9.74
C ARG A 69 -12.59 12.76 -8.45
N VAL A 70 -13.07 11.53 -8.42
CA VAL A 70 -13.79 10.97 -7.27
C VAL A 70 -13.05 9.75 -6.79
N ASP A 71 -12.90 9.63 -5.47
CA ASP A 71 -12.45 8.41 -4.82
C ASP A 71 -13.60 7.39 -4.85
N VAL A 72 -13.40 6.31 -5.61
CA VAL A 72 -14.42 5.27 -5.78
C VAL A 72 -13.87 3.97 -5.18
N PRO A 73 -14.59 3.35 -4.22
CA PRO A 73 -14.20 2.06 -3.65
C PRO A 73 -13.95 1.00 -4.73
N TYR A 74 -13.02 0.07 -4.49
CA TYR A 74 -12.67 -0.95 -5.49
C TYR A 74 -13.86 -1.85 -5.85
N ASP A 75 -14.72 -2.13 -4.88
CA ASP A 75 -15.94 -2.94 -4.96
C ASP A 75 -17.13 -2.20 -5.60
N GLU A 76 -17.11 -0.87 -5.66
CA GLU A 76 -18.20 -0.09 -6.26
C GLU A 76 -18.20 -0.27 -7.79
N LYS A 77 -19.39 -0.64 -8.32
CA LYS A 77 -19.64 -0.83 -9.75
C LYS A 77 -20.10 0.49 -10.39
N PHE A 78 -19.56 0.80 -11.56
CA PHE A 78 -20.04 1.93 -12.37
C PHE A 78 -21.38 1.58 -13.03
N PRO A 79 -22.31 2.55 -13.19
CA PRO A 79 -22.17 3.98 -12.92
C PRO A 79 -22.35 4.38 -11.44
N VAL A 80 -21.51 5.31 -10.97
CA VAL A 80 -21.52 5.83 -9.60
C VAL A 80 -22.33 7.12 -9.47
N LYS A 81 -22.55 7.56 -8.22
CA LYS A 81 -23.27 8.79 -7.91
C LYS A 81 -22.45 10.02 -8.30
N CYS A 82 -23.02 10.90 -9.12
CA CYS A 82 -22.37 12.16 -9.49
C CYS A 82 -22.29 13.11 -8.28
N PRO A 83 -21.14 13.76 -8.02
CA PRO A 83 -20.99 14.71 -6.92
C PRO A 83 -21.88 15.96 -7.09
N LYS A 84 -22.15 16.38 -8.33
CA LYS A 84 -22.91 17.60 -8.63
C LYS A 84 -24.42 17.39 -8.67
N CYS A 85 -24.91 16.45 -9.47
CA CYS A 85 -26.35 16.23 -9.67
C CYS A 85 -26.94 15.10 -8.82
N ARG A 86 -26.10 14.36 -8.07
CA ARG A 86 -26.47 13.23 -7.19
C ARG A 86 -27.15 12.04 -7.90
N LYS A 87 -27.24 12.03 -9.24
CA LYS A 87 -27.74 10.89 -10.03
C LYS A 87 -26.65 9.81 -10.18
N ARG A 88 -27.02 8.53 -10.17
CA ARG A 88 -26.12 7.38 -10.42
C ARG A 88 -25.86 7.18 -11.92
N GLU A 89 -25.27 8.18 -12.56
CA GLU A 89 -24.99 8.20 -14.00
C GLU A 89 -23.55 8.65 -14.30
N ALA A 90 -22.67 8.63 -13.30
CA ALA A 90 -21.26 8.94 -13.47
C ALA A 90 -20.49 7.70 -13.91
N VAL A 91 -19.88 7.74 -15.08
CA VAL A 91 -19.08 6.64 -15.64
C VAL A 91 -17.60 6.99 -15.53
N TRP A 92 -16.76 5.97 -15.33
CA TRP A 92 -15.32 6.14 -15.37
C TRP A 92 -14.87 6.50 -16.78
N THR A 93 -14.12 7.59 -16.89
CA THR A 93 -13.54 8.09 -18.13
C THR A 93 -12.04 8.24 -18.01
N ARG A 94 -11.32 8.03 -19.10
CA ARG A 94 -9.90 8.37 -19.22
C ARG A 94 -9.72 9.50 -20.21
N ARG A 95 -8.65 10.26 -20.05
CA ARG A 95 -8.24 11.31 -20.99
C ARG A 95 -7.16 10.76 -21.91
N CYS A 96 -7.30 10.96 -23.21
CA CYS A 96 -6.23 10.62 -24.14
C CYS A 96 -5.08 11.64 -24.01
N PRO A 97 -3.81 11.22 -23.83
CA PRO A 97 -2.69 12.16 -23.73
C PRO A 97 -2.40 12.89 -25.04
N LYS A 98 -2.80 12.33 -26.19
CA LYS A 98 -2.52 12.91 -27.51
C LYS A 98 -3.58 13.89 -28.00
N CYS A 99 -4.85 13.61 -27.74
CA CYS A 99 -5.97 14.44 -28.23
C CYS A 99 -6.79 15.09 -27.13
N GLU A 100 -6.43 14.87 -25.86
CA GLU A 100 -7.08 15.41 -24.65
C GLU A 100 -8.58 15.10 -24.50
N LYS A 101 -9.14 14.31 -25.41
CA LYS A 101 -10.54 13.90 -25.36
C LYS A 101 -10.75 12.85 -24.27
N LEU A 102 -11.86 13.00 -23.56
CA LEU A 102 -12.35 12.05 -22.58
C LEU A 102 -13.12 10.94 -23.30
N PHE A 103 -12.84 9.68 -22.95
CA PHE A 103 -13.56 8.53 -23.45
C PHE A 103 -13.84 7.54 -22.31
N PRO A 104 -14.87 6.69 -22.42
CA PRO A 104 -15.22 5.73 -21.38
C PRO A 104 -14.08 4.74 -21.16
N HIS A 105 -13.77 4.43 -19.90
CA HIS A 105 -12.85 3.35 -19.61
C HIS A 105 -13.47 2.01 -20.02
N SER A 106 -12.85 1.32 -20.96
CA SER A 106 -13.19 -0.05 -21.33
C SER A 106 -12.33 -1.02 -20.55
N THR A 107 -12.92 -2.13 -20.07
CA THR A 107 -12.19 -3.26 -19.49
C THR A 107 -11.52 -4.12 -20.56
N ALA A 108 -11.82 -3.88 -21.85
CA ALA A 108 -11.06 -4.47 -22.93
C ALA A 108 -9.62 -3.97 -22.85
N LYS A 109 -8.66 -4.86 -23.08
CA LYS A 109 -7.21 -4.63 -23.07
C LYS A 109 -6.76 -3.73 -24.25
N GLU A 110 -7.65 -2.90 -24.76
CA GLU A 110 -7.47 -2.00 -25.88
C GLU A 110 -6.94 -0.68 -25.35
N TYR A 111 -5.65 -0.51 -25.56
CA TYR A 111 -4.87 0.68 -25.22
C TYR A 111 -5.05 1.81 -26.23
N SER A 112 -6.10 1.77 -27.06
CA SER A 112 -6.26 2.67 -28.20
C SER A 112 -7.32 3.74 -27.96
N CYS A 113 -6.99 4.99 -28.28
CA CYS A 113 -7.97 6.08 -28.24
C CYS A 113 -8.93 5.94 -29.44
N PRO A 114 -10.26 5.88 -29.22
CA PRO A 114 -11.23 5.79 -30.30
C PRO A 114 -11.29 7.05 -31.18
N HIS A 115 -10.77 8.18 -30.70
CA HIS A 115 -10.80 9.45 -31.44
C HIS A 115 -9.59 9.69 -32.33
N CYS A 116 -8.42 9.18 -31.95
CA CYS A 116 -7.17 9.46 -32.67
C CYS A 116 -6.36 8.20 -33.01
N GLY A 117 -6.81 7.02 -32.61
CA GLY A 117 -6.14 5.74 -32.87
C GLY A 117 -4.77 5.59 -32.20
N ALA A 118 -4.41 6.48 -31.27
CA ALA A 118 -3.14 6.37 -30.57
C ALA A 118 -3.19 5.22 -29.57
N GLU A 119 -2.16 4.39 -29.54
CA GLU A 119 -1.95 3.36 -28.53
C GLU A 119 -1.09 3.93 -27.39
N PHE A 120 -1.48 3.73 -26.14
CA PHE A 120 -0.77 4.23 -24.96
C PHE A 120 -0.79 3.20 -23.85
N ARG A 121 0.32 3.03 -23.14
CA ARG A 121 0.38 2.04 -22.05
C ARG A 121 -0.39 2.56 -20.82
N THR A 122 -0.96 1.63 -20.03
CA THR A 122 -1.79 1.95 -18.86
C THR A 122 -1.10 2.80 -17.81
N ASP A 123 0.23 2.75 -17.74
CA ASP A 123 1.06 3.56 -16.84
C ASP A 123 1.11 5.05 -17.22
N GLU A 124 0.78 5.42 -18.46
CA GLU A 124 0.82 6.81 -18.94
C GLU A 124 -0.56 7.50 -18.94
N ALA A 125 -1.65 6.74 -18.79
CA ALA A 125 -3.02 7.23 -19.00
C ALA A 125 -3.74 7.70 -17.72
N ASP A 126 -3.08 7.67 -16.56
CA ASP A 126 -3.66 8.00 -15.25
C ASP A 126 -3.12 9.32 -14.62
N PHE A 127 -2.42 10.16 -15.40
CA PHE A 127 -1.93 11.48 -14.96
C PHE A 127 -2.90 12.63 -15.26
#